data_AF-A0A9D5ZE38-F1
#
_entry.id   AF-A0A9D5ZE38-F1
#
_cell.length_a   1.000
_cell.length_b   1.000
_cell.length_c   1.000
_cell.angle_alpha   90.00
_cell.angle_beta   90.00
_cell.angle_gamma   90.00
#
_symmetry.space_group_name_H-M   'P 1'
#
loop_
_entity.id
_entity.type
_entity.pdbx_description
1 polymer ?
#
loop_
_entity_poly.entity_id
_entity_poly.type
_entity_poly.pdbx_seq_one_letter_code
_entity_poly.pdbx_strand_id
1 'polypeptide(L)'
;MSGLLFRSGPKTPVAWRACLLDNGEGGLFPELIEIPAGEYALPGENPDLAPFFKAPGLNPVRVEKPFLLQTGEVTVREFQRYVDAIERMQDKDERSRLLDRIGLLWKKQSTQEGAGIRGVSWEAAEDFAAWLAQQTGCNYRLPLQTEWAAAVLHLESLDPVVPSRSEPIPHGPLGILLWGAREWTGTPCPEGYLLVGEDDWVQPASVTGESCMPAPLSVGGFRVILEPENRGG
;
A
#
# COMPACT_ATOMS: atom_id res chain seq x y z
N MET A 1 27.55 -24.90 -17.02
CA MET A 1 26.53 -24.46 -18.00
C MET A 1 25.25 -25.23 -17.71
N SER A 2 24.31 -24.62 -17.00
CA SER A 2 22.92 -25.07 -16.92
C SER A 2 22.07 -23.82 -16.90
N GLY A 3 21.40 -23.55 -18.01
CA GLY A 3 20.48 -22.43 -18.16
C GLY A 3 19.22 -22.69 -17.36
N LEU A 4 18.90 -21.79 -16.44
CA LEU A 4 17.57 -21.72 -15.88
C LEU A 4 16.65 -21.13 -16.95
N LEU A 5 15.68 -21.96 -17.35
CA LEU A 5 14.57 -21.61 -18.22
C LEU A 5 13.82 -20.41 -17.61
N PHE A 6 13.82 -19.28 -18.30
CA PHE A 6 12.84 -18.22 -18.11
C PHE A 6 11.46 -18.81 -18.37
N ARG A 7 10.73 -19.18 -17.31
CA ARG A 7 9.29 -19.39 -17.40
C ARG A 7 8.69 -18.03 -17.75
N SER A 8 8.14 -17.92 -18.95
CA SER A 8 7.33 -16.80 -19.39
C SER A 8 6.15 -16.64 -18.43
N GLY A 9 6.26 -15.68 -17.50
CA GLY A 9 5.12 -15.20 -16.74
C GLY A 9 4.03 -14.63 -17.66
N PRO A 10 2.82 -14.37 -17.16
CA PRO A 10 1.78 -13.72 -17.96
C PRO A 10 2.35 -12.44 -18.59
N LYS A 11 2.17 -12.29 -19.91
CA LYS A 11 2.61 -11.08 -20.63
C LYS A 11 2.02 -9.88 -19.90
N THR A 12 2.88 -8.96 -19.45
CA THR A 12 2.47 -7.71 -18.81
C THR A 12 1.34 -7.09 -19.63
N PRO A 13 0.12 -6.96 -19.08
CA PRO A 13 -0.99 -6.52 -19.92
C PRO A 13 -0.74 -5.11 -20.45
N VAL A 14 -1.18 -4.88 -21.69
CA VAL A 14 -0.89 -3.65 -22.44
C VAL A 14 -1.40 -2.40 -21.72
N ALA A 15 -2.30 -2.55 -20.74
CA ALA A 15 -2.93 -1.49 -19.96
C ALA A 15 -1.99 -0.72 -19.03
N TRP A 16 -0.81 -1.27 -18.70
CA TRP A 16 0.15 -0.62 -17.78
C TRP A 16 1.54 -0.42 -18.41
N ARG A 17 1.63 -0.67 -19.71
CA ARG A 17 2.93 -0.87 -20.37
C ARG A 17 3.77 0.41 -20.38
N ALA A 18 3.16 1.58 -20.54
CA ALA A 18 3.89 2.85 -20.44
C ALA A 18 4.40 3.10 -19.01
N CYS A 19 3.52 2.91 -18.02
CA CYS A 19 3.82 3.07 -16.60
C CYS A 19 4.86 2.10 -16.03
N LEU A 20 5.05 0.92 -16.66
CA LEU A 20 6.05 -0.07 -16.26
C LEU A 20 7.34 0.01 -17.07
N LEU A 21 7.37 0.74 -18.19
CA LEU A 21 8.55 0.89 -19.06
C LEU A 21 9.33 2.18 -18.77
N ASP A 22 8.67 3.20 -18.22
CA ASP A 22 9.32 4.45 -17.79
C ASP A 22 10.04 4.31 -16.43
N ASN A 23 10.35 3.06 -16.04
CA ASN A 23 11.13 2.65 -14.87
C ASN A 23 12.62 3.07 -14.99
N GLY A 24 12.88 4.34 -15.29
CA GLY A 24 14.19 4.93 -15.52
C GLY A 24 15.20 4.53 -14.44
N GLU A 25 16.48 4.51 -14.82
CA GLU A 25 17.58 4.18 -13.91
C GLU A 25 17.48 5.02 -12.62
N GLY A 26 17.25 4.38 -11.47
CA GLY A 26 17.25 5.07 -10.17
C GLY A 26 16.17 4.72 -9.15
N GLY A 27 15.33 3.70 -9.37
CA GLY A 27 14.48 3.12 -8.32
C GLY A 27 13.38 4.06 -7.80
N LEU A 28 12.70 4.75 -8.71
CA LEU A 28 11.52 5.58 -8.41
C LEU A 28 10.21 4.78 -8.36
N PHE A 29 10.22 3.55 -8.87
CA PHE A 29 8.99 2.81 -9.11
C PHE A 29 8.84 1.66 -8.12
N PRO A 30 7.67 1.58 -7.47
CA PRO A 30 7.36 0.47 -6.58
C PRO A 30 7.51 -0.86 -7.31
N GLU A 31 8.00 -1.89 -6.62
CA GLU A 31 7.77 -3.25 -7.08
C GLU A 31 6.27 -3.52 -7.00
N LEU A 32 5.68 -3.90 -8.13
CA LEU A 32 4.23 -4.01 -8.29
C LEU A 32 3.84 -5.46 -8.62
N ILE A 33 2.73 -5.92 -8.04
CA ILE A 33 2.08 -7.19 -8.37
C ILE A 33 0.67 -6.96 -8.89
N GLU A 34 0.27 -7.71 -9.93
CA GLU A 34 -1.11 -7.65 -10.43
C GLU A 34 -2.06 -8.40 -9.50
N ILE A 35 -3.14 -7.72 -9.10
CA ILE A 35 -4.29 -8.32 -8.41
C ILE A 35 -5.42 -8.43 -9.43
N PRO A 36 -5.87 -9.66 -9.78
CA PRO A 36 -6.92 -9.85 -10.77
C PRO A 36 -8.26 -9.21 -10.40
N ALA A 37 -9.08 -8.90 -11.41
CA ALA A 37 -10.52 -8.71 -11.17
C ALA A 37 -11.17 -10.03 -10.78
N GLY A 38 -12.16 -9.99 -9.91
CA GLY A 38 -12.88 -11.19 -9.50
C GLY A 38 -13.66 -11.06 -8.21
N GLU A 39 -14.26 -12.17 -7.83
CA GLU A 39 -14.89 -12.36 -6.53
C GLU A 39 -13.97 -13.24 -5.68
N TYR A 40 -13.69 -12.78 -4.47
CA TYR A 40 -12.80 -13.42 -3.53
C TYR A 40 -13.60 -13.89 -2.32
N ALA A 41 -13.49 -15.19 -2.04
CA ALA A 41 -14.09 -15.78 -0.85
C ALA A 41 -13.30 -15.35 0.39
N LEU A 42 -14.02 -14.92 1.43
CA LEU A 42 -13.40 -14.64 2.73
C LEU A 42 -12.74 -15.92 3.28
N PRO A 43 -11.71 -15.80 4.14
CA PRO A 43 -10.89 -16.93 4.56
C PRO A 43 -11.59 -17.90 5.55
N GLY A 44 -12.92 -17.82 5.67
CA GLY A 44 -13.73 -18.66 6.55
C GLY A 44 -13.28 -18.59 8.01
N GLU A 45 -12.96 -19.76 8.58
CA GLU A 45 -12.46 -19.90 9.95
C GLU A 45 -10.92 -19.94 10.05
N ASN A 46 -10.17 -19.61 8.99
CA ASN A 46 -8.70 -19.57 9.06
C ASN A 46 -8.27 -18.59 10.18
N PRO A 47 -7.68 -19.07 11.28
CA PRO A 47 -7.41 -18.25 12.46
C PRO A 47 -6.33 -17.20 12.23
N ASP A 48 -5.43 -17.43 11.27
CA ASP A 48 -4.31 -16.53 10.96
C ASP A 48 -4.76 -15.34 10.09
N LEU A 49 -5.83 -15.50 9.31
CA LEU A 49 -6.37 -14.45 8.44
C LEU A 49 -7.66 -13.82 8.96
N ALA A 50 -8.56 -14.59 9.56
CA ALA A 50 -9.88 -14.12 9.98
C ALA A 50 -9.88 -12.81 10.80
N PRO A 51 -8.92 -12.56 11.71
CA PRO A 51 -8.84 -11.29 12.43
C PRO A 51 -8.78 -10.06 11.53
N PHE A 52 -8.05 -10.12 10.42
CA PHE A 52 -7.85 -9.02 9.48
C PHE A 52 -9.11 -8.64 8.67
N PHE A 53 -10.08 -9.56 8.54
CA PHE A 53 -11.30 -9.32 7.78
C PHE A 53 -12.48 -8.96 8.67
N LYS A 54 -12.50 -9.48 9.91
CA LYS A 54 -13.62 -9.30 10.84
C LYS A 54 -13.66 -7.90 11.45
N ALA A 55 -12.54 -7.39 11.92
CA ALA A 55 -12.46 -6.08 12.57
C ALA A 55 -12.88 -4.90 11.66
N PRO A 56 -12.50 -4.86 10.38
CA PRO A 56 -12.88 -3.75 9.52
C PRO A 56 -14.22 -4.02 8.79
N GLY A 57 -14.95 -5.11 9.13
CA GLY A 57 -16.33 -5.35 8.68
C GLY A 57 -16.48 -5.78 7.21
N LEU A 58 -15.50 -6.52 6.66
CA LEU A 58 -15.52 -6.94 5.26
C LEU A 58 -16.60 -7.98 4.96
N ASN A 59 -17.34 -7.74 3.88
CA ASN A 59 -18.22 -8.71 3.21
C ASN A 59 -17.47 -9.36 2.03
N PRO A 60 -18.05 -10.35 1.32
CA PRO A 60 -17.41 -10.95 0.14
C PRO A 60 -16.82 -9.89 -0.78
N VAL A 61 -15.55 -10.06 -1.12
CA VAL A 61 -14.74 -9.03 -1.76
C VAL A 61 -14.90 -9.15 -3.27
N ARG A 62 -15.29 -8.05 -3.92
CA ARG A 62 -15.39 -7.97 -5.38
C ARG A 62 -14.52 -6.83 -5.89
N VAL A 63 -13.64 -7.17 -6.83
CA VAL A 63 -12.78 -6.24 -7.57
C VAL A 63 -13.24 -6.24 -9.02
N GLU A 64 -13.67 -5.08 -9.52
CA GLU A 64 -14.25 -4.97 -10.87
C GLU A 64 -13.21 -4.99 -11.98
N LYS A 65 -12.02 -4.42 -11.72
CA LYS A 65 -10.93 -4.30 -12.69
C LYS A 65 -9.63 -4.74 -12.02
N PRO A 66 -8.72 -5.42 -12.74
CA PRO A 66 -7.42 -5.72 -12.17
C PRO A 66 -6.67 -4.42 -11.90
N PHE A 67 -5.83 -4.43 -10.88
CA PHE A 67 -4.96 -3.31 -10.53
C PHE A 67 -3.57 -3.84 -10.16
N LEU A 68 -2.57 -2.96 -10.17
CA LEU A 68 -1.25 -3.30 -9.68
C LEU A 68 -1.10 -2.77 -8.25
N LEU A 69 -0.66 -3.61 -7.32
CA LEU A 69 -0.41 -3.25 -5.92
C LEU A 69 1.09 -3.19 -5.66
N GLN A 70 1.55 -2.17 -4.92
CA GLN A 70 2.93 -2.16 -4.39
C GLN A 70 3.15 -3.31 -3.40
N THR A 71 4.18 -4.12 -3.64
CA THR A 71 4.44 -5.35 -2.86
C THR A 71 4.83 -5.04 -1.41
N GLY A 72 5.57 -3.96 -1.18
CA GLY A 72 5.87 -3.39 0.13
C GLY A 72 5.08 -2.12 0.41
N GLU A 73 5.30 -1.52 1.58
CA GLU A 73 4.86 -0.15 1.83
C GLU A 73 5.71 0.85 1.04
N VAL A 74 5.19 2.06 0.83
CA VAL A 74 6.02 3.18 0.36
C VAL A 74 7.20 3.31 1.32
N THR A 75 8.42 3.36 0.81
CA THR A 75 9.62 3.39 1.64
C THR A 75 9.92 4.79 2.17
N VAL A 76 10.73 4.87 3.23
CA VAL A 76 11.28 6.15 3.72
C VAL A 76 12.00 6.92 2.60
N ARG A 77 12.74 6.22 1.73
CA ARG A 77 13.43 6.83 0.57
C ARG A 77 12.44 7.45 -0.42
N GLU A 78 11.39 6.72 -0.79
CA GLU A 78 10.38 7.19 -1.74
C GLU A 78 9.65 8.41 -1.17
N PHE A 79 9.21 8.32 0.09
CA PHE A 79 8.53 9.42 0.74
C PHE A 79 9.42 10.67 0.92
N GLN A 80 10.71 10.48 1.22
CA GLN A 80 11.66 11.60 1.32
C GLN A 80 11.76 12.38 -0.01
N ARG A 81 11.67 11.73 -1.18
CA ARG A 81 11.67 12.43 -2.47
C ARG A 81 10.46 13.36 -2.65
N TYR A 82 9.30 12.92 -2.17
CA TYR A 82 8.09 13.76 -2.14
C TYR A 82 8.29 14.98 -1.24
N VAL A 83 8.85 14.78 -0.04
CA VAL A 83 9.16 15.90 0.88
C VAL A 83 10.17 16.87 0.27
N ASP A 84 11.24 16.37 -0.37
CA ASP A 84 12.23 17.21 -1.06
C ASP A 84 11.59 18.02 -2.19
N ALA A 85 10.58 17.46 -2.89
CA ALA A 85 9.83 18.18 -3.90
C ALA A 85 9.01 19.34 -3.30
N ILE A 86 8.34 19.11 -2.16
CA ILE A 86 7.63 20.15 -1.41
C ILE A 86 8.60 21.25 -0.95
N GLU A 87 9.75 20.88 -0.38
CA GLU A 87 10.72 21.85 0.15
C GLU A 87 11.25 22.82 -0.93
N ARG A 88 11.34 22.34 -2.19
CA ARG A 88 11.75 23.14 -3.35
C ARG A 88 10.68 24.08 -3.91
N MET A 89 9.42 23.96 -3.46
CA MET A 89 8.34 24.83 -3.92
C MET A 89 8.64 26.30 -3.62
N GLN A 90 8.37 27.16 -4.61
CA GLN A 90 8.54 28.61 -4.48
C GLN A 90 7.37 29.27 -3.74
N ASP A 91 6.17 28.72 -3.89
CA ASP A 91 4.99 29.12 -3.13
C ASP A 91 5.18 28.71 -1.66
N LYS A 92 5.40 29.71 -0.80
CA LYS A 92 5.72 29.50 0.61
C LYS A 92 4.50 29.05 1.41
N ASP A 93 3.32 29.51 1.03
CA ASP A 93 2.08 29.23 1.76
C ASP A 93 1.65 27.79 1.49
N GLU A 94 1.67 27.38 0.21
CA GLU A 94 1.37 25.98 -0.14
C GLU A 94 2.44 25.03 0.39
N ARG A 95 3.72 25.41 0.32
CA ARG A 95 4.80 24.62 0.95
C ARG A 95 4.55 24.39 2.44
N SER A 96 4.22 25.45 3.19
CA SER A 96 3.95 25.33 4.63
C SER A 96 2.77 24.40 4.87
N ARG A 97 1.67 24.59 4.12
CA ARG A 97 0.46 23.78 4.23
C ARG A 97 0.72 22.28 4.00
N LEU A 98 1.51 21.94 2.98
CA LEU A 98 1.84 20.54 2.67
C LEU A 98 2.78 19.94 3.73
N LEU A 99 3.79 20.69 4.19
CA LEU A 99 4.70 20.23 5.24
C LEU A 99 3.96 19.97 6.56
N ASP A 100 3.00 20.83 6.93
CA ASP A 100 2.18 20.68 8.13
C ASP A 100 1.28 19.44 8.08
N ARG A 101 0.89 19.00 6.87
CA ARG A 101 0.05 17.81 6.67
C ARG A 101 0.82 16.50 6.76
N ILE A 102 2.15 16.45 6.63
CA ILE A 102 2.90 15.19 6.56
C ILE A 102 2.66 14.28 7.78
N GLY A 103 2.53 14.86 8.97
CA GLY A 103 2.48 14.14 10.24
C GLY A 103 3.79 14.27 11.01
N LEU A 104 3.72 14.39 12.33
CA LEU A 104 4.88 14.79 13.15
C LEU A 104 5.87 13.65 13.43
N LEU A 105 5.55 12.41 13.03
CA LEU A 105 6.26 11.20 13.45
C LEU A 105 7.04 10.50 12.33
N TRP A 106 6.85 10.88 11.07
CA TRP A 106 7.42 10.15 9.92
C TRP A 106 8.96 10.03 9.91
N LYS A 107 9.68 11.05 10.40
CA LYS A 107 11.15 11.01 10.57
C LYS A 107 11.62 10.37 11.88
N LYS A 108 10.73 10.16 12.85
CA LYS A 108 11.09 9.64 14.18
C LYS A 108 11.06 8.12 14.25
N GLN A 109 10.37 7.50 13.32
CA GLN A 109 9.96 6.10 13.41
C GLN A 109 10.92 5.14 12.70
N SER A 110 11.55 5.56 11.61
CA SER A 110 12.68 4.84 11.01
C SER A 110 13.53 5.82 10.21
N THR A 111 14.85 5.62 10.26
CA THR A 111 15.82 6.33 9.41
C THR A 111 16.37 5.42 8.31
N GLN A 112 15.97 4.15 8.28
CA GLN A 112 16.39 3.21 7.26
C GLN A 112 15.65 3.50 5.96
N GLU A 113 16.38 3.91 4.93
CA GLU A 113 15.82 4.35 3.64
C GLU A 113 14.90 3.30 2.98
N GLY A 114 15.20 2.01 3.15
CA GLY A 114 14.41 0.92 2.57
C GLY A 114 13.26 0.41 3.44
N ALA A 115 13.09 0.92 4.66
CA ALA A 115 11.98 0.53 5.53
C ALA A 115 10.68 1.16 5.03
N GLY A 116 9.55 0.48 5.27
CA GLY A 116 8.22 1.03 5.04
C GLY A 116 8.01 2.31 5.85
N ILE A 117 7.46 3.32 5.19
CA ILE A 117 7.10 4.59 5.80
C ILE A 117 5.95 4.38 6.77
N ARG A 118 5.98 5.16 7.84
CA ARG A 118 5.03 5.12 8.94
C ARG A 118 4.91 6.53 9.51
N GLY A 119 3.93 6.77 10.38
CA GLY A 119 3.87 8.05 11.09
C GLY A 119 3.38 9.20 10.21
N VAL A 120 2.74 8.85 9.09
CA VAL A 120 2.23 9.76 8.07
C VAL A 120 0.72 9.90 8.24
N SER A 121 0.19 11.11 8.07
CA SER A 121 -1.25 11.34 8.04
C SER A 121 -1.90 10.71 6.80
N TRP A 122 -3.22 10.53 6.83
CA TRP A 122 -3.93 10.06 5.63
C TRP A 122 -3.81 11.08 4.49
N GLU A 123 -3.93 12.37 4.81
CA GLU A 123 -3.81 13.47 3.87
C GLU A 123 -2.50 13.46 3.08
N ALA A 124 -1.39 13.20 3.76
CA ALA A 124 -0.09 13.18 3.12
C ALA A 124 0.15 11.91 2.30
N ALA A 125 -0.50 10.80 2.65
CA ALA A 125 -0.49 9.58 1.85
C ALA A 125 -1.23 9.80 0.51
N GLU A 126 -2.39 10.49 0.54
CA GLU A 126 -3.10 10.90 -0.68
C GLU A 126 -2.33 11.93 -1.50
N ASP A 127 -1.78 12.96 -0.86
CA ASP A 127 -0.97 13.96 -1.57
C ASP A 127 0.27 13.33 -2.22
N PHE A 128 0.90 12.34 -1.56
CA PHE A 128 2.00 11.56 -2.13
C PHE A 128 1.54 10.78 -3.37
N ALA A 129 0.40 10.09 -3.31
CA ALA A 129 -0.11 9.34 -4.45
C ALA A 129 -0.43 10.26 -5.64
N ALA A 130 -1.02 11.43 -5.37
CA ALA A 130 -1.27 12.46 -6.37
C ALA A 130 0.03 13.04 -6.96
N TRP A 131 1.04 13.29 -6.13
CA TRP A 131 2.36 13.71 -6.57
C TRP A 131 3.01 12.66 -7.46
N LEU A 132 2.97 11.38 -7.06
CA LEU A 132 3.51 10.26 -7.84
C LEU A 132 2.80 10.13 -9.20
N ALA A 133 1.48 10.30 -9.21
CA ALA A 133 0.70 10.33 -10.44
C ALA A 133 1.15 11.47 -11.38
N GLN A 134 1.43 12.66 -10.85
CA GLN A 134 1.95 13.78 -11.63
C GLN A 134 3.36 13.53 -12.16
N GLN A 135 4.23 12.87 -11.38
CA GLN A 135 5.60 12.57 -11.82
C GLN A 135 5.65 11.54 -12.94
N THR A 136 4.68 10.62 -12.97
CA THR A 136 4.70 9.44 -13.85
C THR A 136 3.70 9.51 -14.99
N GLY A 137 2.69 10.39 -14.90
CA GLY A 137 1.54 10.37 -15.79
C GLY A 137 0.61 9.17 -15.58
N CYS A 138 0.82 8.40 -14.51
CA CYS A 138 0.12 7.16 -14.21
C CYS A 138 -0.89 7.36 -13.07
N ASN A 139 -1.94 6.54 -13.03
CA ASN A 139 -3.04 6.73 -12.10
C ASN A 139 -2.79 6.01 -10.76
N TYR A 140 -2.00 6.66 -9.90
CA TYR A 140 -1.71 6.18 -8.54
C TYR A 140 -2.71 6.71 -7.52
N ARG A 141 -3.12 5.84 -6.59
CA ARG A 141 -3.95 6.17 -5.43
C ARG A 141 -3.72 5.18 -4.29
N LEU A 142 -4.29 5.47 -3.12
CA LEU A 142 -4.37 4.47 -2.05
C LEU A 142 -5.30 3.30 -2.43
N PRO A 143 -5.02 2.07 -1.96
CA PRO A 143 -5.94 0.96 -2.10
C PRO A 143 -7.22 1.23 -1.31
N LEU A 144 -8.35 0.75 -1.82
CA LEU A 144 -9.55 0.57 -1.03
C LEU A 144 -9.36 -0.63 -0.07
N GLN A 145 -10.15 -0.67 0.99
CA GLN A 145 -10.19 -1.78 1.93
C GLN A 145 -10.50 -3.11 1.21
N THR A 146 -11.39 -3.09 0.23
CA THR A 146 -11.74 -4.25 -0.59
C THR A 146 -10.58 -4.69 -1.49
N GLU A 147 -9.81 -3.74 -2.03
CA GLU A 147 -8.63 -4.04 -2.86
C GLU A 147 -7.49 -4.61 -2.02
N TRP A 148 -7.26 -4.04 -0.83
CA TRP A 148 -6.33 -4.62 0.15
C TRP A 148 -6.71 -6.06 0.51
N ALA A 149 -8.00 -6.29 0.79
CA ALA A 149 -8.52 -7.62 1.12
C ALA A 149 -8.38 -8.61 -0.05
N ALA A 150 -8.65 -8.17 -1.28
CA ALA A 150 -8.45 -8.98 -2.47
C ALA A 150 -6.97 -9.34 -2.67
N ALA A 151 -6.06 -8.42 -2.37
CA ALA A 151 -4.63 -8.67 -2.45
C ALA A 151 -4.16 -9.71 -1.42
N VAL A 152 -4.62 -9.63 -0.16
CA VAL A 152 -4.36 -10.65 0.86
C VAL A 152 -4.81 -12.03 0.37
N LEU A 153 -6.05 -12.13 -0.11
CA LEU A 153 -6.63 -13.40 -0.58
C LEU A 153 -5.93 -13.91 -1.85
N HIS A 154 -5.55 -13.03 -2.77
CA HIS A 154 -4.82 -13.41 -3.96
C HIS A 154 -3.43 -13.94 -3.62
N LEU A 155 -2.67 -13.22 -2.78
CA LEU A 155 -1.32 -13.61 -2.40
C LEU A 155 -1.31 -14.93 -1.63
N GLU A 156 -2.27 -15.14 -0.73
CA GLU A 156 -2.42 -16.43 -0.03
C GLU A 156 -2.75 -17.57 -1.01
N SER A 157 -3.57 -17.32 -2.04
CA SER A 157 -3.85 -18.34 -3.05
C SER A 157 -2.63 -18.75 -3.89
N LEU A 158 -1.61 -17.87 -3.97
CA LEU A 158 -0.36 -18.14 -4.69
C LEU A 158 0.67 -18.87 -3.81
N ASP A 159 0.74 -18.51 -2.53
CA ASP A 159 1.58 -19.15 -1.52
C ASP A 159 0.77 -19.28 -0.20
N PRO A 160 0.17 -20.46 0.07
CA PRO A 160 -0.77 -20.64 1.17
C PRO A 160 -0.09 -20.71 2.55
N VAL A 161 1.22 -20.49 2.63
CA VAL A 161 1.92 -20.34 3.90
C VAL A 161 1.68 -18.93 4.43
N VAL A 162 0.70 -18.79 5.33
CA VAL A 162 0.48 -17.54 6.07
C VAL A 162 1.64 -17.37 7.07
N PRO A 163 2.46 -16.32 6.95
CA PRO A 163 3.59 -16.13 7.87
C PRO A 163 3.09 -15.84 9.29
N SER A 164 3.72 -16.47 10.28
CA SER A 164 3.43 -16.17 11.68
C SER A 164 4.01 -14.80 12.07
N ARG A 165 3.23 -14.01 12.83
CA ARG A 165 3.71 -12.76 13.47
C ARG A 165 4.96 -12.97 14.34
N SER A 166 5.13 -14.18 14.90
CA SER A 166 6.25 -14.48 15.79
C SER A 166 7.57 -14.74 15.06
N GLU A 167 7.56 -14.83 13.72
CA GLU A 167 8.78 -15.03 12.94
C GLU A 167 9.49 -13.69 12.71
N PRO A 168 10.83 -13.63 12.89
CA PRO A 168 11.57 -12.37 12.96
C PRO A 168 11.66 -11.58 11.64
N ILE A 169 11.06 -12.04 10.53
CA ILE A 169 11.07 -11.35 9.23
C ILE A 169 9.76 -11.67 8.49
N PRO A 170 9.01 -10.68 7.96
CA PRO A 170 7.88 -10.96 7.09
C PRO A 170 8.36 -11.64 5.79
N HIS A 171 7.88 -12.86 5.54
CA HIS A 171 8.29 -13.75 4.46
C HIS A 171 7.65 -13.39 3.10
N GLY A 172 7.87 -12.17 2.61
CA GLY A 172 7.41 -11.73 1.29
C GLY A 172 6.12 -10.89 1.31
N PRO A 173 5.50 -10.65 0.13
CA PRO A 173 4.45 -9.63 -0.03
C PRO A 173 3.24 -9.83 0.90
N LEU A 174 2.81 -11.08 1.13
CA LEU A 174 1.69 -11.37 2.05
C LEU A 174 2.04 -11.02 3.50
N GLY A 175 3.23 -11.41 3.95
CA GLY A 175 3.69 -11.11 5.31
C GLY A 175 3.79 -9.61 5.57
N ILE A 176 4.34 -8.86 4.61
CA ILE A 176 4.45 -7.39 4.71
C ILE A 176 3.06 -6.74 4.69
N LEU A 177 2.12 -7.25 3.88
CA LEU A 177 0.74 -6.75 3.80
C LEU A 177 -0.05 -6.96 5.10
N LEU A 178 0.21 -8.06 5.82
CA LEU A 178 -0.48 -8.38 7.07
C LEU A 178 0.19 -7.76 8.29
N TRP A 179 1.52 -7.77 8.36
CA TRP A 179 2.28 -7.51 9.58
C TRP A 179 3.32 -6.39 9.46
N GLY A 180 3.32 -5.60 8.39
CA GLY A 180 4.23 -4.46 8.22
C GLY A 180 3.73 -3.22 8.95
N ALA A 181 3.33 -2.20 8.19
CA ALA A 181 2.59 -1.07 8.70
C ALA A 181 1.13 -1.43 8.92
N ARG A 182 0.49 -0.75 9.87
CA ARG A 182 -0.91 -0.43 9.73
C ARG A 182 -1.07 0.63 8.63
N GLU A 183 -1.88 0.33 7.62
CA GLU A 183 -1.89 1.06 6.35
C GLU A 183 -3.15 1.88 6.12
N TRP A 184 -2.98 3.11 5.67
CA TRP A 184 -4.06 3.93 5.16
C TRP A 184 -4.67 3.34 3.89
N THR A 185 -6.01 3.31 3.88
CA THR A 185 -6.80 3.03 2.69
C THR A 185 -7.50 4.29 2.18
N GLY A 186 -7.94 4.28 0.93
CA GLY A 186 -8.85 5.29 0.37
C GLY A 186 -10.32 5.07 0.80
N THR A 187 -10.61 4.14 1.72
CA THR A 187 -11.99 3.82 2.13
C THR A 187 -12.43 4.72 3.28
N PRO A 188 -13.45 5.57 3.09
CA PRO A 188 -13.94 6.45 4.14
C PRO A 188 -14.73 5.64 5.19
N CYS A 189 -14.80 6.21 6.39
CA CYS A 189 -15.62 5.73 7.50
C CYS A 189 -16.16 6.94 8.28
N PRO A 190 -17.11 6.77 9.22
CA PRO A 190 -17.80 7.89 9.86
C PRO A 190 -16.87 8.94 10.51
N GLU A 191 -15.72 8.52 11.02
CA GLU A 191 -14.77 9.38 11.72
C GLU A 191 -13.54 9.75 10.88
N GLY A 192 -13.40 9.21 9.67
CA GLY A 192 -12.22 9.44 8.83
C GLY A 192 -12.03 8.35 7.79
N TYR A 193 -10.94 7.60 7.89
CA TYR A 193 -10.57 6.55 6.93
C TYR A 193 -10.16 5.25 7.61
N LEU A 194 -10.30 4.15 6.89
CA LEU A 194 -9.95 2.83 7.40
C LEU A 194 -8.43 2.60 7.35
N LEU A 195 -7.91 2.08 8.46
CA LEU A 195 -6.59 1.48 8.60
C LEU A 195 -6.69 -0.05 8.56
N VAL A 196 -5.84 -0.69 7.77
CA VAL A 196 -5.77 -2.16 7.58
C VAL A 196 -4.39 -2.71 7.94
N GLY A 197 -4.27 -4.03 8.09
CA GLY A 197 -3.04 -4.68 8.56
C GLY A 197 -2.76 -4.44 10.05
N GLU A 198 -1.64 -4.96 10.52
CA GLU A 198 -1.15 -4.75 11.88
C GLU A 198 0.28 -4.18 11.86
N ASP A 199 0.54 -3.27 12.79
CA ASP A 199 1.87 -2.76 13.02
C ASP A 199 2.82 -3.83 13.63
N ASP A 200 4.02 -3.92 13.08
CA ASP A 200 5.14 -4.76 13.57
C ASP A 200 5.78 -4.26 14.88
N TRP A 201 5.65 -2.98 15.20
CA TRP A 201 6.42 -2.34 16.29
C TRP A 201 5.64 -2.00 17.58
N VAL A 202 4.32 -2.19 17.59
CA VAL A 202 3.46 -1.97 18.77
C VAL A 202 3.11 -3.34 19.33
N GLN A 203 3.07 -3.47 20.67
CA GLN A 203 2.63 -4.73 21.29
C GLN A 203 1.24 -5.13 20.76
N PRO A 204 0.98 -6.44 20.55
CA PRO A 204 -0.26 -6.91 19.91
C PRO A 204 -1.48 -6.46 20.73
N ALA A 205 -2.14 -5.41 20.27
CA ALA A 205 -3.30 -4.85 20.96
C ALA A 205 -4.36 -4.27 20.00
N SER A 206 -4.24 -4.41 18.67
CA SER A 206 -5.17 -3.67 17.79
C SER A 206 -5.65 -4.32 16.49
N VAL A 207 -5.43 -5.63 16.25
CA VAL A 207 -6.18 -6.31 15.17
C VAL A 207 -7.69 -6.35 15.49
N THR A 208 -8.06 -6.24 16.77
CA THR A 208 -9.44 -6.16 17.25
C THR A 208 -9.93 -4.75 17.52
N GLY A 209 -9.11 -3.72 17.24
CA GLY A 209 -9.42 -2.31 17.50
C GLY A 209 -10.19 -1.63 16.37
N GLU A 210 -10.74 -0.45 16.65
CA GLU A 210 -11.41 0.39 15.64
C GLU A 210 -10.50 0.59 14.43
N SER A 211 -10.97 0.13 13.27
CA SER A 211 -10.29 0.32 11.99
C SER A 211 -10.54 1.71 11.42
N CYS A 212 -11.58 2.40 11.90
CA CYS A 212 -11.90 3.76 11.52
C CYS A 212 -11.08 4.74 12.36
N MET A 213 -10.23 5.53 11.71
CA MET A 213 -9.34 6.46 12.40
C MET A 213 -9.58 7.90 11.91
N PRO A 214 -9.64 8.89 12.81
CA PRO A 214 -9.71 10.29 12.41
C PRO A 214 -8.38 10.74 11.82
N ALA A 215 -8.39 11.12 10.54
CA ALA A 215 -7.21 11.53 9.79
C ALA A 215 -6.36 12.62 10.48
N PRO A 216 -6.93 13.67 11.11
CA PRO A 216 -6.14 14.74 11.72
C PRO A 216 -5.35 14.35 12.97
N LEU A 217 -5.69 13.23 13.61
CA LEU A 217 -5.11 12.81 14.91
C LEU A 217 -4.40 11.46 14.83
N SER A 218 -4.37 10.85 13.65
CA SER A 218 -3.92 9.48 13.46
C SER A 218 -2.78 9.44 12.46
N VAL A 219 -1.93 8.43 12.59
CA VAL A 219 -0.85 8.20 11.66
C VAL A 219 -0.78 6.72 11.30
N GLY A 220 -0.26 6.43 10.12
CA GLY A 220 -0.06 5.08 9.61
C GLY A 220 1.11 5.03 8.64
N GLY A 221 1.39 3.83 8.14
CA GLY A 221 2.07 3.67 6.87
C GLY A 221 1.05 3.65 5.72
N PHE A 222 1.53 3.42 4.51
CA PHE A 222 0.65 3.24 3.36
C PHE A 222 1.41 2.61 2.20
N ARG A 223 0.65 2.10 1.24
CA ARG A 223 1.11 1.66 -0.07
C ARG A 223 0.21 2.26 -1.14
N VAL A 224 0.68 2.23 -2.39
CA VAL A 224 -0.13 2.69 -3.52
C VAL A 224 -0.57 1.53 -4.40
N ILE A 225 -1.66 1.74 -5.12
CA ILE A 225 -2.01 0.96 -6.28
C ILE A 225 -1.83 1.79 -7.56
N LEU A 226 -1.65 1.11 -8.68
CA LEU A 226 -1.75 1.67 -10.02
C LEU A 226 -2.96 1.08 -10.73
N GLU A 227 -3.90 1.94 -11.09
CA GLU A 227 -5.06 1.58 -11.88
C GLU A 227 -4.71 1.38 -13.36
N PRO A 228 -5.45 0.54 -14.09
CA PRO A 228 -5.30 0.44 -15.54
C PRO A 228 -5.60 1.77 -16.23
N GLU A 229 -4.84 2.10 -17.27
CA GLU A 229 -5.11 3.27 -18.11
C GLU A 229 -6.55 3.22 -18.62
N ASN A 230 -7.32 4.29 -18.38
CA ASN A 230 -8.60 4.49 -19.04
C ASN A 230 -8.33 4.76 -20.51
N ARG A 231 -8.28 3.71 -21.33
CA ARG A 231 -8.39 3.87 -22.77
C ARG A 231 -9.81 4.35 -23.05
N GLY A 232 -9.95 5.66 -23.28
CA GLY A 232 -11.14 6.20 -23.90
C GLY A 232 -11.49 5.36 -25.13
N GLY A 233 -12.73 4.90 -25.19
CA GLY A 233 -13.27 4.18 -26.34
C GLY A 233 -13.33 5.04 -27.59
#